data_AF-A0A9D0C074-F1
#
_entry.id   AF-A0A9D0C074-F1
#
_cell.length_a   1.000
_cell.length_b   1.000
_cell.length_c   1.000
_cell.angle_alpha   90.00
_cell.angle_beta   90.00
_cell.angle_gamma   90.00
#
_symmetry.space_group_name_H-M   'P 1'
#
loop_
_entity.id
_entity.type
_entity.pdbx_description
1 polymer ?
#
loop_
_entity_poly.entity_id
_entity_poly.type
_entity_poly.pdbx_seq_one_letter_code
_entity_poly.pdbx_strand_id
1 'polypeptide(L)'
;MLPSRPRQSVKNPYIAQFCVFNSLLSKEIIFPADTLRMKHIYHLIFTILLLAATGATARELEPVENIRNSVEQYIKYHLARNEDTAYEIGRLDPRLRLDKCDQPLEVFDNGDTRRIGPGSLGVRCRGSKMWKIHVPINIIRYARVLVVRQNLPRGSLLQDSDVELRRLDVTRLNNGYFTSKDEIRGKILKRNLRRGDILTGGMLEIRKLVKRGDIVTIMASSGTLAIRVKGEALMDGRKGDLIRVKNHSSKREIQAVVVATGLVQVNM
;
A
#
# COMPACT_ATOMS: atom_id res chain seq x y z
N MET A 1 19.48 62.71 -38.07
CA MET A 1 19.68 64.00 -37.38
C MET A 1 20.87 63.85 -36.43
N LEU A 2 21.86 64.75 -36.55
CA LEU A 2 22.75 65.18 -35.46
C LEU A 2 21.99 66.29 -34.66
N PRO A 3 22.35 66.69 -33.41
CA PRO A 3 23.69 66.85 -32.81
C PRO A 3 23.94 65.94 -31.56
N SER A 4 25.12 65.76 -30.96
CA SER A 4 26.51 66.29 -31.00
C SER A 4 26.98 67.09 -29.77
N ARG A 5 28.05 66.57 -29.14
CA ARG A 5 29.16 67.31 -28.45
C ARG A 5 28.83 68.07 -27.13
N PRO A 6 29.84 68.54 -26.36
CA PRO A 6 31.27 68.20 -26.30
C PRO A 6 31.61 67.62 -24.88
N ARG A 7 32.63 67.94 -24.05
CA ARG A 7 33.85 68.80 -24.08
C ARG A 7 34.85 68.41 -22.96
N GLN A 8 36.16 68.28 -23.28
CA GLN A 8 37.38 68.47 -22.44
C GLN A 8 37.54 67.70 -21.09
N SER A 9 38.70 67.12 -20.70
CA SER A 9 40.15 67.40 -20.86
C SER A 9 40.79 68.34 -19.81
N VAL A 10 41.48 67.77 -18.81
CA VAL A 10 42.59 68.40 -18.05
C VAL A 10 43.73 67.38 -17.87
N LYS A 11 44.95 67.83 -17.53
CA LYS A 11 46.23 67.10 -17.67
C LYS A 11 46.79 66.52 -16.36
N ASN A 12 47.39 65.33 -16.48
CA ASN A 12 48.74 64.89 -16.04
C ASN A 12 49.75 66.01 -15.62
N PRO A 13 50.90 65.71 -14.96
CA PRO A 13 51.14 65.12 -13.62
C PRO A 13 51.97 66.08 -12.69
N TYR A 14 53.08 65.60 -12.06
CA TYR A 14 54.08 66.27 -11.19
C TYR A 14 53.69 66.50 -9.70
N ILE A 15 54.61 66.76 -8.75
CA ILE A 15 55.91 66.15 -8.34
C ILE A 15 56.40 66.87 -7.04
N ALA A 16 57.37 66.31 -6.30
CA ALA A 16 58.11 66.93 -5.17
C ALA A 16 57.29 67.26 -3.88
N GLN A 17 57.76 67.15 -2.63
CA GLN A 17 59.08 67.18 -1.95
C GLN A 17 59.46 68.56 -1.35
N PHE A 18 59.27 68.69 -0.03
CA PHE A 18 59.88 69.66 0.92
C PHE A 18 59.85 68.96 2.32
N CYS A 19 60.87 68.85 3.19
CA CYS A 19 61.98 69.74 3.62
C CYS A 19 61.44 71.01 4.32
N VAL A 20 61.86 71.45 5.52
CA VAL A 20 62.91 71.07 6.51
C VAL A 20 62.36 71.36 7.95
N PHE A 21 63.17 71.11 8.99
CA PHE A 21 63.04 71.43 10.44
C PHE A 21 62.49 70.31 11.34
N ASN A 22 63.03 70.05 12.55
CA ASN A 22 64.23 70.65 13.20
C ASN A 22 65.14 69.58 13.81
N SER A 23 66.43 69.91 13.95
CA SER A 23 67.45 69.06 14.58
C SER A 23 67.66 69.39 16.06
N LEU A 24 68.45 68.54 16.75
CA LEU A 24 68.94 68.63 18.14
C LEU A 24 68.06 67.96 19.22
N LEU A 25 68.40 66.73 19.57
CA LEU A 25 69.30 66.53 20.73
C LEU A 25 69.92 65.11 20.73
N SER A 26 71.22 65.06 20.99
CA SER A 26 72.01 63.84 21.05
C SER A 26 71.77 63.05 22.33
N LYS A 27 71.58 61.73 22.19
CA LYS A 27 72.00 60.73 23.19
C LYS A 27 72.14 59.37 22.51
N GLU A 28 73.35 58.83 22.53
CA GLU A 28 73.62 57.46 22.11
C GLU A 28 73.05 56.49 23.15
N ILE A 29 72.31 55.48 22.69
CA ILE A 29 71.97 54.30 23.50
C ILE A 29 72.22 53.07 22.62
N ILE A 30 73.45 52.58 22.67
CA ILE A 30 73.83 51.26 22.14
C ILE A 30 73.65 50.28 23.30
N PHE A 31 72.73 49.31 23.19
CA PHE A 31 72.74 48.00 23.86
C PHE A 31 71.58 47.12 23.30
N PRO A 32 71.57 45.79 23.49
CA PRO A 32 71.76 44.90 22.34
C PRO A 32 70.48 44.20 21.84
N ALA A 33 70.67 43.23 20.93
CA ALA A 33 69.59 42.40 20.40
C ALA A 33 68.96 41.50 21.48
N ASP A 34 67.64 41.52 21.59
CA ASP A 34 66.90 40.72 22.57
C ASP A 34 65.74 39.94 21.92
N THR A 35 65.76 38.61 22.05
CA THR A 35 64.94 37.67 21.26
C THR A 35 63.50 37.47 21.79
N LEU A 36 62.89 38.53 22.33
CA LEU A 36 61.72 38.41 23.22
C LEU A 36 60.34 38.66 22.59
N ARG A 37 60.22 38.92 21.28
CA ARG A 37 58.91 39.10 20.62
C ARG A 37 58.33 37.83 19.95
N MET A 38 59.15 36.90 19.48
CA MET A 38 58.68 35.73 18.72
C MET A 38 57.81 34.78 19.54
N LYS A 39 58.23 34.41 20.76
CA LYS A 39 57.50 33.40 21.58
C LYS A 39 56.06 33.82 21.88
N HIS A 40 55.82 35.09 22.21
CA HIS A 40 54.46 35.57 22.48
C HIS A 40 53.58 35.64 21.22
N ILE A 41 54.16 35.96 20.05
CA ILE A 41 53.44 35.92 18.77
C ILE A 41 53.05 34.47 18.42
N TYR A 42 53.97 33.51 18.57
CA TYR A 42 53.66 32.09 18.37
C TYR A 42 52.59 31.57 19.35
N HIS A 43 52.66 31.93 20.65
CA HIS A 43 51.59 31.55 21.59
C HIS A 43 50.25 32.19 21.24
N LEU A 44 50.20 33.46 20.84
CA LEU A 44 48.95 34.13 20.46
C LEU A 44 48.33 33.49 19.22
N ILE A 45 49.13 33.24 18.17
CA ILE A 45 48.70 32.54 16.96
C ILE A 45 48.23 31.11 17.29
N PHE A 46 48.94 30.38 18.15
CA PHE A 46 48.57 29.03 18.58
C PHE A 46 47.24 29.02 19.35
N THR A 47 47.00 29.99 20.25
CA THR A 47 45.70 30.11 20.95
C THR A 47 44.55 30.51 20.02
N ILE A 48 44.79 31.39 19.05
CA ILE A 48 43.79 31.75 18.03
C ILE A 48 43.48 30.54 17.13
N LEU A 49 44.49 29.75 16.76
CA LEU A 49 44.33 28.53 15.98
C LEU A 49 43.57 27.43 16.74
N LEU A 50 43.78 27.30 18.06
CA LEU A 50 42.98 26.42 18.91
C LEU A 50 41.51 26.88 18.99
N LEU A 51 41.24 28.18 19.15
CA LEU A 51 39.86 28.71 19.19
C LEU A 51 39.14 28.54 17.84
N ALA A 52 39.86 28.58 16.72
CA ALA A 52 39.26 28.35 15.40
C ALA A 52 38.79 26.89 15.18
N ALA A 53 39.32 25.93 15.93
CA ALA A 53 39.03 24.50 15.73
C ALA A 53 37.67 24.03 16.27
N THR A 54 37.03 24.77 17.18
CA THR A 54 35.82 24.31 17.90
C THR A 54 34.51 24.50 17.15
N GLY A 55 34.52 25.03 15.92
CA GLY A 55 33.31 25.38 15.15
C GLY A 55 32.71 24.25 14.28
N ALA A 56 33.43 23.15 14.07
CA ALA A 56 33.05 22.11 13.10
C ALA A 56 32.01 21.11 13.65
N THR A 57 30.74 21.52 13.69
CA THR A 57 29.63 20.58 13.97
C THR A 57 29.47 19.59 12.81
N ALA A 58 29.81 18.32 13.06
CA ALA A 58 29.62 17.25 12.09
C ALA A 58 28.13 17.09 11.75
N ARG A 59 27.80 17.03 10.44
CA ARG A 59 26.42 16.83 9.97
C ARG A 59 25.99 15.38 10.23
N GLU A 60 25.46 15.11 11.42
CA GLU A 60 24.92 13.80 11.76
C GLU A 60 23.75 13.45 10.82
N LEU A 61 23.83 12.28 10.18
CA LEU A 61 22.88 11.79 9.19
C LEU A 61 21.89 10.81 9.83
N GLU A 62 20.66 10.81 9.35
CA GLU A 62 19.64 9.85 9.80
C GLU A 62 20.02 8.42 9.37
N PRO A 63 20.16 7.46 10.31
CA PRO A 63 20.43 6.07 9.95
C PRO A 63 19.24 5.46 9.19
N VAL A 64 19.51 4.87 8.03
CA VAL A 64 18.51 4.16 7.21
C VAL A 64 17.75 3.09 8.01
N GLU A 65 18.39 2.52 9.02
CA GLU A 65 17.77 1.52 9.89
C GLU A 65 16.76 2.11 10.89
N ASN A 66 16.93 3.35 11.34
CA ASN A 66 15.91 4.02 12.19
C ASN A 66 14.63 4.30 11.39
N ILE A 67 14.79 4.68 10.12
CA ILE A 67 13.69 4.82 9.14
C ILE A 67 13.02 3.45 8.91
N ARG A 68 13.79 2.38 8.71
CA ARG A 68 13.27 1.00 8.55
C ARG A 68 12.47 0.55 9.77
N ASN A 69 13.01 0.73 10.98
CA ASN A 69 12.38 0.35 12.24
C ASN A 69 11.08 1.12 12.46
N SER A 70 11.07 2.43 12.20
CA SER A 70 9.86 3.27 12.30
C SER A 70 8.76 2.78 11.36
N VAL A 71 9.10 2.45 10.11
CA VAL A 71 8.16 1.89 9.12
C VAL A 71 7.69 0.50 9.50
N GLU A 72 8.58 -0.37 9.98
CA GLU A 72 8.20 -1.72 10.41
C GLU A 72 7.25 -1.69 11.61
N GLN A 73 7.52 -0.83 12.60
CA GLN A 73 6.65 -0.60 13.74
C GLN A 73 5.25 -0.13 13.27
N TYR A 74 5.19 0.83 12.33
CA TYR A 74 3.93 1.28 11.76
C TYR A 74 3.17 0.15 11.05
N ILE A 75 3.86 -0.67 10.24
CA ILE A 75 3.25 -1.81 9.55
C ILE A 75 2.67 -2.80 10.57
N LYS A 76 3.42 -3.19 11.61
CA LYS A 76 2.95 -4.12 12.65
C LYS A 76 1.69 -3.63 13.37
N TYR A 77 1.65 -2.35 13.78
CA TYR A 77 0.51 -1.82 14.54
C TYR A 77 -0.71 -1.40 13.70
N HIS A 78 -0.54 -1.06 12.42
CA HIS A 78 -1.63 -0.51 11.59
C HIS A 78 -2.06 -1.38 10.40
N LEU A 79 -1.19 -2.23 9.85
CA LEU A 79 -1.44 -2.97 8.60
C LEU A 79 -1.37 -4.50 8.76
N ALA A 80 -0.33 -5.02 9.40
CA ALA A 80 -0.04 -6.46 9.54
C ALA A 80 -0.38 -6.98 10.94
N ARG A 81 -1.63 -6.76 11.38
CA ARG A 81 -2.11 -7.13 12.74
C ARG A 81 -2.34 -8.63 12.95
N ASN A 82 -2.31 -9.43 11.89
CA ASN A 82 -2.75 -10.83 11.89
C ASN A 82 -1.70 -11.71 11.18
N GLU A 83 -1.56 -12.97 11.61
CA GLU A 83 -0.65 -13.97 11.03
C GLU A 83 -0.85 -14.22 9.51
N ASP A 84 -2.05 -13.94 9.00
CA ASP A 84 -2.42 -14.00 7.58
C ASP A 84 -2.00 -12.76 6.77
N THR A 85 -1.21 -11.84 7.34
CA THR A 85 -0.57 -10.73 6.62
C THR A 85 0.95 -10.73 6.81
N ALA A 86 1.68 -10.98 5.73
CA ALA A 86 3.12 -10.74 5.65
C ALA A 86 3.40 -9.37 5.02
N TYR A 87 4.63 -8.88 5.15
CA TYR A 87 5.05 -7.61 4.55
C TYR A 87 6.52 -7.65 4.12
N GLU A 88 6.86 -6.81 3.15
CA GLU A 88 8.22 -6.54 2.70
C GLU A 88 8.45 -5.03 2.72
N ILE A 89 9.54 -4.58 3.34
CA ILE A 89 9.97 -3.18 3.29
C ILE A 89 11.11 -3.08 2.30
N GLY A 90 10.87 -2.36 1.20
CA GLY A 90 11.80 -2.25 0.08
C GLY A 90 13.15 -1.62 0.43
N ARG A 91 14.03 -1.56 -0.57
CA ARG A 91 15.35 -0.94 -0.43
C ARG A 91 15.22 0.56 -0.58
N LEU A 92 15.74 1.30 0.40
CA LEU A 92 15.97 2.73 0.28
C LEU A 92 17.29 2.97 -0.48
N ASP A 93 17.41 4.11 -1.16
CA ASP A 93 18.61 4.46 -1.92
C ASP A 93 19.83 4.55 -0.98
N PRO A 94 20.92 3.79 -1.19
CA PRO A 94 22.16 3.92 -0.42
C PRO A 94 22.82 5.31 -0.48
N ARG A 95 22.39 6.18 -1.41
CA ARG A 95 22.80 7.58 -1.56
C ARG A 95 21.91 8.56 -0.80
N LEU A 96 20.85 8.10 -0.12
CA LEU A 96 20.00 8.95 0.71
C LEU A 96 20.81 9.61 1.84
N ARG A 97 20.86 10.94 1.86
CA ARG A 97 21.56 11.74 2.89
C ARG A 97 20.57 12.73 3.51
N LEU A 98 19.85 12.24 4.50
CA LEU A 98 18.97 13.06 5.35
C LEU A 98 19.75 13.48 6.59
N ASP A 99 19.54 14.70 7.07
CA ASP A 99 19.96 15.07 8.41
C ASP A 99 19.21 14.24 9.45
N LYS A 100 19.89 13.87 10.54
CA LYS A 100 19.25 13.24 11.69
C LYS A 100 18.11 14.12 12.23
N CYS A 101 16.98 13.48 12.54
CA CYS A 101 15.86 14.15 13.17
C CYS A 101 16.08 14.31 14.68
N ASP A 102 15.79 15.51 15.17
CA ASP A 102 15.78 15.92 16.58
C ASP A 102 14.43 15.65 17.27
N GLN A 103 13.52 14.95 16.58
CA GLN A 103 12.19 14.51 17.04
C GLN A 103 11.91 13.09 16.54
N PRO A 104 10.94 12.36 17.13
CA PRO A 104 10.49 11.08 16.59
C PRO A 104 10.02 11.18 15.14
N LEU A 105 10.36 10.20 14.31
CA LEU A 105 9.96 10.15 12.90
C LEU A 105 8.45 9.88 12.78
N GLU A 106 7.72 10.74 12.09
CA GLU A 106 6.30 10.51 11.81
C GLU A 106 6.17 9.64 10.55
N VAL A 107 5.65 8.43 10.73
CA VAL A 107 5.24 7.54 9.62
C VAL A 107 3.75 7.75 9.35
N PHE A 108 3.39 7.91 8.07
CA PHE A 108 2.03 8.22 7.66
C PHE A 108 1.67 7.62 6.30
N ASP A 109 0.40 7.31 6.15
CA ASP A 109 -0.20 6.93 4.88
C ASP A 109 -0.59 8.17 4.06
N ASN A 110 -0.54 8.08 2.73
CA ASN A 110 -0.99 9.14 1.83
C ASN A 110 -2.37 8.84 1.21
N GLY A 111 -3.03 7.74 1.61
CA GLY A 111 -4.32 7.29 1.06
C GLY A 111 -4.20 6.40 -0.18
N ASP A 112 -2.97 6.26 -0.73
CA ASP A 112 -2.66 5.39 -1.86
C ASP A 112 -2.57 3.91 -1.46
N THR A 113 -2.60 3.59 -0.16
CA THR A 113 -2.73 2.19 0.27
C THR A 113 -4.16 1.66 0.00
N ARG A 114 -4.30 1.06 -1.18
CA ARG A 114 -4.91 -0.27 -1.19
C ARG A 114 -4.12 -1.10 -0.18
N ARG A 115 -4.69 -1.35 1.01
CA ARG A 115 -3.99 -1.84 2.24
C ARG A 115 -3.25 -3.18 2.08
N ILE A 116 -3.27 -3.77 0.89
CA ILE A 116 -2.75 -5.07 0.51
C ILE A 116 -2.26 -4.93 -0.94
N GLY A 117 -1.02 -5.32 -1.19
CA GLY A 117 -0.28 -5.11 -2.44
C GLY A 117 0.92 -4.15 -2.27
N PRO A 118 1.58 -3.80 -3.38
CA PRO A 118 2.61 -2.76 -3.40
C PRO A 118 2.04 -1.39 -3.06
N GLY A 119 2.82 -0.58 -2.36
CA GLY A 119 2.49 0.81 -2.02
C GLY A 119 3.70 1.56 -1.46
N SER A 120 3.47 2.72 -0.83
CA SER A 120 4.52 3.43 -0.09
C SER A 120 3.98 4.10 1.17
N LEU A 121 4.79 4.12 2.23
CA LEU A 121 4.54 4.92 3.42
C LEU A 121 5.40 6.17 3.39
N GLY A 122 4.80 7.30 3.76
CA GLY A 122 5.54 8.54 3.99
C GLY A 122 6.26 8.47 5.34
N VAL A 123 7.50 8.98 5.39
CA VAL A 123 8.22 9.21 6.64
C VAL A 123 8.69 10.66 6.63
N ARG A 124 8.45 11.41 7.72
CA ARG A 124 8.85 12.81 7.84
C ARG A 124 9.46 13.15 9.20
N CYS A 125 10.46 14.01 9.17
CA CYS A 125 10.94 14.74 10.34
C CYS A 125 10.15 16.05 10.48
N ARG A 126 9.75 16.41 11.71
CA ARG A 126 9.08 17.68 12.05
C ARG A 126 9.85 18.56 13.05
N GLY A 127 11.04 18.15 13.47
CA GLY A 127 11.91 19.00 14.27
C GLY A 127 12.61 20.08 13.44
N SER A 128 13.72 20.62 13.95
CA SER A 128 14.45 21.74 13.35
C SER A 128 14.91 21.51 11.90
N LYS A 129 15.10 20.25 11.49
CA LYS A 129 15.52 19.89 10.12
C LYS A 129 14.42 19.11 9.40
N MET A 130 13.45 19.84 8.85
CA MET A 130 12.28 19.28 8.17
C MET A 130 12.65 18.54 6.88
N TRP A 131 12.19 17.29 6.75
CA TRP A 131 12.29 16.51 5.50
C TRP A 131 11.18 15.47 5.40
N LYS A 132 10.90 15.00 4.18
CA LYS A 132 9.97 13.90 3.87
C LYS A 132 10.60 12.96 2.84
N ILE A 133 10.39 11.65 3.03
CA ILE A 133 10.65 10.60 2.03
C ILE A 133 9.43 9.69 1.87
N HIS A 134 9.48 8.83 0.85
CA HIS A 134 8.58 7.69 0.69
C HIS A 134 9.38 6.39 0.79
N VAL A 135 8.91 5.44 1.59
CA VAL A 135 9.50 4.12 1.75
C VAL A 135 8.61 3.12 1.01
N PRO A 136 9.09 2.42 -0.03
CA PRO A 136 8.30 1.43 -0.76
C PRO A 136 8.04 0.20 0.12
N ILE A 137 6.80 -0.29 0.10
CA ILE A 137 6.36 -1.45 0.86
C ILE A 137 5.52 -2.39 -0.02
N ASN A 138 5.43 -3.67 0.36
CA ASN A 138 4.51 -4.64 -0.22
C ASN A 138 3.83 -5.40 0.91
N ILE A 139 2.49 -5.32 1.01
CA ILE A 139 1.70 -6.00 2.05
C ILE A 139 1.02 -7.22 1.42
N ILE A 140 1.41 -8.42 1.84
CA ILE A 140 0.94 -9.69 1.26
C ILE A 140 -0.09 -10.32 2.18
N ARG A 141 -1.34 -10.43 1.74
CA ARG A 141 -2.39 -11.15 2.49
C ARG A 141 -2.50 -12.58 2.01
N TYR A 142 -2.36 -13.52 2.93
CA TYR A 142 -2.73 -14.92 2.76
C TYR A 142 -4.18 -15.17 3.19
N ALA A 143 -4.80 -16.19 2.62
CA ALA A 143 -6.05 -16.73 3.14
C ALA A 143 -6.17 -18.21 2.80
N ARG A 144 -6.94 -18.97 3.61
CA ARG A 144 -7.38 -20.32 3.24
C ARG A 144 -8.54 -20.21 2.25
N VAL A 145 -8.30 -20.60 1.01
CA VAL A 145 -9.27 -20.52 -0.10
C VAL A 145 -9.53 -21.89 -0.71
N LEU A 146 -10.73 -22.09 -1.28
CA LEU A 146 -11.04 -23.30 -2.03
C LEU A 146 -10.34 -23.31 -3.39
N VAL A 147 -9.57 -24.36 -3.64
CA VAL A 147 -8.85 -24.64 -4.88
C VAL A 147 -9.38 -25.91 -5.51
N VAL A 148 -9.53 -25.90 -6.83
CA VAL A 148 -9.99 -27.02 -7.64
C VAL A 148 -8.92 -28.09 -7.78
N ARG A 149 -9.26 -29.35 -7.50
CA ARG A 149 -8.32 -30.50 -7.45
C ARG A 149 -8.18 -31.26 -8.77
N GLN A 150 -9.12 -31.09 -9.69
CA GLN A 150 -9.16 -31.79 -10.98
C GLN A 150 -9.79 -30.92 -12.07
N ASN A 151 -9.64 -31.29 -13.34
CA ASN A 151 -10.28 -30.53 -14.42
C ASN A 151 -11.79 -30.81 -14.42
N LEU A 152 -12.61 -29.75 -14.40
CA LEU A 152 -14.06 -29.83 -14.27
C LEU A 152 -14.75 -29.10 -15.45
N PRO A 153 -15.62 -29.77 -16.23
CA PRO A 153 -16.35 -29.10 -17.31
C PRO A 153 -17.48 -28.21 -16.78
N ARG A 154 -17.87 -27.23 -17.60
CA ARG A 154 -19.07 -26.41 -17.42
C ARG A 154 -20.31 -27.29 -17.19
N GLY A 155 -21.16 -26.88 -16.27
CA GLY A 155 -22.38 -27.60 -15.87
C GLY A 155 -22.16 -28.64 -14.77
N SER A 156 -20.91 -29.01 -14.44
CA SER A 156 -20.62 -29.92 -13.32
C SER A 156 -21.17 -29.37 -12.01
N LEU A 157 -21.81 -30.24 -11.24
CA LEU A 157 -22.16 -30.01 -9.83
C LEU A 157 -20.88 -30.17 -9.00
N LEU A 158 -20.53 -29.14 -8.22
CA LEU A 158 -19.38 -29.23 -7.32
C LEU A 158 -19.66 -30.20 -6.16
N GLN A 159 -18.70 -31.09 -5.91
CA GLN A 159 -18.66 -31.98 -4.76
C GLN A 159 -17.53 -31.57 -3.80
N ASP A 160 -17.63 -31.98 -2.53
CA ASP A 160 -16.58 -31.71 -1.54
C ASP A 160 -15.26 -32.41 -1.86
N SER A 161 -15.28 -33.47 -2.68
CA SER A 161 -14.12 -34.19 -3.21
C SER A 161 -13.34 -33.40 -4.28
N ASP A 162 -14.01 -32.52 -5.03
CA ASP A 162 -13.44 -31.72 -6.11
C ASP A 162 -12.53 -30.58 -5.63
N VAL A 163 -12.61 -30.23 -4.35
CA VAL A 163 -12.01 -29.00 -3.79
C VAL A 163 -11.23 -29.22 -2.50
N GLU A 164 -10.16 -28.46 -2.33
CA GLU A 164 -9.32 -28.44 -1.13
C GLU A 164 -9.12 -27.01 -0.62
N LEU A 165 -9.03 -26.83 0.70
CA LEU A 165 -8.63 -25.55 1.28
C LEU A 165 -7.11 -25.43 1.26
N ARG A 166 -6.59 -24.38 0.65
CA ARG A 166 -5.16 -24.06 0.63
C ARG A 166 -4.92 -22.64 1.08
N ARG A 167 -3.87 -22.44 1.89
CA ARG A 167 -3.36 -21.12 2.22
C ARG A 167 -2.59 -20.60 1.00
N LEU A 168 -3.09 -19.55 0.36
CA LEU A 168 -2.50 -18.93 -0.83
C LEU A 168 -2.44 -17.42 -0.68
N ASP A 169 -1.57 -16.77 -1.46
CA ASP A 169 -1.60 -15.31 -1.62
C ASP A 169 -2.91 -14.89 -2.30
N VAL A 170 -3.66 -14.01 -1.65
CA VAL A 170 -4.94 -13.46 -2.10
C VAL A 170 -4.88 -11.93 -2.25
N THR A 171 -3.67 -11.38 -2.34
CA THR A 171 -3.38 -9.93 -2.51
C THR A 171 -3.99 -9.36 -3.79
N ARG A 172 -4.00 -10.14 -4.87
CA ARG A 172 -4.51 -9.73 -6.20
C ARG A 172 -5.92 -10.25 -6.52
N LEU A 173 -6.59 -10.92 -5.57
CA LEU A 173 -7.92 -11.52 -5.78
C LEU A 173 -9.04 -10.54 -5.43
N ASN A 174 -9.46 -9.74 -6.41
CA ASN A 174 -10.52 -8.75 -6.23
C ASN A 174 -11.94 -9.34 -6.29
N ASN A 175 -12.16 -10.47 -6.98
CA ASN A 175 -13.49 -11.00 -7.31
C ASN A 175 -14.12 -11.89 -6.21
N GLY A 176 -13.62 -11.79 -4.98
CA GLY A 176 -13.95 -12.69 -3.87
C GLY A 176 -13.42 -14.11 -4.07
N TYR A 177 -13.43 -14.91 -3.01
CA TYR A 177 -13.04 -16.32 -2.98
C TYR A 177 -13.83 -17.05 -1.89
N PHE A 178 -14.05 -18.36 -2.06
CA PHE A 178 -14.74 -19.18 -1.06
C PHE A 178 -13.78 -19.72 0.00
N THR A 179 -14.25 -19.80 1.24
CA THR A 179 -13.47 -20.14 2.46
C THR A 179 -13.99 -21.37 3.21
N SER A 180 -15.26 -21.75 3.02
CA SER A 180 -15.81 -23.05 3.42
C SER A 180 -16.44 -23.79 2.24
N LYS A 181 -16.42 -25.13 2.30
CA LYS A 181 -17.15 -26.01 1.37
C LYS A 181 -18.66 -25.84 1.48
N ASP A 182 -19.18 -25.45 2.64
CA ASP A 182 -20.60 -25.14 2.84
C ASP A 182 -21.11 -24.11 1.83
N GLU A 183 -20.26 -23.14 1.47
CA GLU A 183 -20.60 -22.04 0.56
C GLU A 183 -20.80 -22.48 -0.89
N ILE A 184 -20.27 -23.64 -1.30
CA ILE A 184 -20.34 -24.12 -2.70
C ILE A 184 -21.38 -25.21 -2.92
N ARG A 185 -21.97 -25.78 -1.87
CA ARG A 185 -22.93 -26.90 -1.98
C ARG A 185 -24.13 -26.54 -2.88
N GLY A 186 -24.48 -27.46 -3.78
CA GLY A 186 -25.61 -27.29 -4.70
C GLY A 186 -25.35 -26.31 -5.87
N LYS A 187 -24.16 -25.73 -5.98
CA LYS A 187 -23.77 -24.87 -7.11
C LYS A 187 -23.16 -25.69 -8.26
N ILE A 188 -23.38 -25.21 -9.48
CA ILE A 188 -22.81 -25.75 -10.72
C ILE A 188 -21.81 -24.77 -11.33
N LEU A 189 -20.88 -25.28 -12.13
CA LEU A 189 -19.87 -24.48 -12.80
C LEU A 189 -20.42 -23.75 -14.04
N LYS A 190 -20.28 -22.43 -14.08
CA LYS A 190 -20.67 -21.61 -15.25
C LYS A 190 -19.72 -21.74 -16.44
N ARG A 191 -18.49 -22.21 -16.21
CA ARG A 191 -17.41 -22.42 -17.19
C ARG A 191 -16.54 -23.62 -16.80
N ASN A 192 -15.71 -24.10 -17.71
CA ASN A 192 -14.70 -25.11 -17.39
C ASN A 192 -13.67 -24.52 -16.39
N LEU A 193 -13.21 -25.34 -15.46
CA LEU A 193 -12.13 -25.03 -14.51
C LEU A 193 -11.03 -26.11 -14.57
N ARG A 194 -9.81 -25.74 -14.19
CA ARG A 194 -8.63 -26.60 -14.17
C ARG A 194 -8.17 -26.90 -12.76
N ARG A 195 -7.41 -27.99 -12.57
CA ARG A 195 -6.64 -28.23 -11.34
C ARG A 195 -5.77 -26.99 -11.03
N GLY A 196 -5.89 -26.48 -9.81
CA GLY A 196 -5.18 -25.28 -9.34
C GLY A 196 -5.98 -23.98 -9.42
N ASP A 197 -7.14 -23.94 -10.11
CA ASP A 197 -7.99 -22.76 -10.14
C ASP A 197 -8.56 -22.46 -8.74
N ILE A 198 -8.47 -21.21 -8.29
CA ILE A 198 -9.11 -20.74 -7.06
C ILE A 198 -10.60 -20.46 -7.34
N LEU A 199 -11.51 -21.01 -6.54
CA LEU A 199 -12.94 -20.79 -6.73
C LEU A 199 -13.37 -19.38 -6.32
N THR A 200 -13.95 -18.63 -7.26
CA THR A 200 -14.52 -17.30 -7.05
C THR A 200 -15.99 -17.25 -7.44
N GLY A 201 -16.75 -16.31 -6.86
CA GLY A 201 -18.22 -16.25 -7.01
C GLY A 201 -18.70 -16.18 -8.47
N GLY A 202 -17.97 -15.46 -9.33
CA GLY A 202 -18.32 -15.31 -10.75
C GLY A 202 -18.28 -16.62 -11.56
N MET A 203 -17.61 -17.67 -11.05
CA MET A 203 -17.47 -18.98 -11.69
C MET A 203 -18.65 -19.91 -11.45
N LEU A 204 -19.48 -19.64 -10.43
CA LEU A 204 -20.53 -20.55 -9.94
C LEU A 204 -21.94 -19.99 -10.13
N GLU A 205 -22.92 -20.86 -10.29
CA GLU A 205 -24.34 -20.51 -10.18
C GLU A 205 -25.13 -21.56 -9.40
N ILE A 206 -26.24 -21.15 -8.76
CA ILE A 206 -27.11 -22.07 -8.04
C ILE A 206 -27.89 -22.92 -9.05
N ARG A 207 -27.81 -24.25 -8.91
CA ARG A 207 -28.48 -25.19 -9.81
C ARG A 207 -30.00 -24.97 -9.82
N LYS A 208 -30.57 -24.71 -11.00
CA LYS A 208 -32.01 -24.82 -11.26
C LYS A 208 -32.41 -26.30 -11.12
N LEU A 209 -33.37 -26.59 -10.24
CA LEU A 209 -33.91 -27.95 -10.06
C LEU A 209 -35.17 -28.18 -10.91
N VAL A 210 -35.83 -27.10 -11.31
CA VAL A 210 -36.95 -27.05 -12.24
C VAL A 210 -36.67 -25.94 -13.26
N LYS A 211 -37.02 -26.18 -14.52
CA LYS A 211 -37.02 -25.20 -15.62
C LYS A 211 -38.44 -24.92 -16.10
N ARG A 212 -38.65 -23.79 -16.76
CA ARG A 212 -39.88 -23.54 -17.53
C ARG A 212 -40.08 -24.64 -18.59
N GLY A 213 -41.27 -25.22 -18.63
CA GLY A 213 -41.65 -26.33 -19.50
C GLY A 213 -41.40 -27.73 -18.89
N ASP A 214 -40.70 -27.84 -17.75
CA ASP A 214 -40.52 -29.14 -17.10
C ASP A 214 -41.85 -29.69 -16.57
N ILE A 215 -42.10 -30.99 -16.81
CA ILE A 215 -43.22 -31.71 -16.20
C ILE A 215 -42.87 -32.08 -14.75
N VAL A 216 -43.43 -31.32 -13.82
CA VAL A 216 -43.22 -31.48 -12.38
C VAL A 216 -44.32 -32.34 -11.75
N THR A 217 -43.99 -32.93 -10.60
CA THR A 217 -44.96 -33.51 -9.68
C THR A 217 -45.28 -32.44 -8.63
N ILE A 218 -46.54 -32.02 -8.59
CA ILE A 218 -47.11 -31.17 -7.54
C ILE A 218 -47.46 -32.09 -6.37
N MET A 219 -46.91 -31.82 -5.19
CA MET A 219 -47.28 -32.45 -3.94
C MET A 219 -48.05 -31.45 -3.07
N ALA A 220 -49.14 -31.89 -2.46
CA ALA A 220 -49.87 -31.12 -1.45
C ALA A 220 -50.17 -32.04 -0.27
N SER A 221 -50.00 -31.56 0.96
CA SER A 221 -50.10 -32.37 2.16
C SER A 221 -50.77 -31.60 3.30
N SER A 222 -51.78 -32.21 3.92
CA SER A 222 -52.46 -31.68 5.10
C SER A 222 -52.82 -32.84 6.04
N GLY A 223 -52.31 -32.78 7.29
CA GLY A 223 -52.39 -33.90 8.23
C GLY A 223 -51.80 -35.19 7.64
N THR A 224 -52.62 -36.25 7.60
CA THR A 224 -52.27 -37.55 7.03
C THR A 224 -52.51 -37.67 5.51
N LEU A 225 -53.18 -36.69 4.88
CA LEU A 225 -53.51 -36.72 3.45
C LEU A 225 -52.36 -36.13 2.63
N ALA A 226 -51.85 -36.91 1.66
CA ALA A 226 -50.81 -36.48 0.72
C ALA A 226 -51.24 -36.73 -0.74
N ILE A 227 -51.53 -35.64 -1.46
CA ILE A 227 -51.97 -35.65 -2.86
C ILE A 227 -50.76 -35.41 -3.78
N ARG A 228 -50.68 -36.13 -4.90
CA ARG A 228 -49.66 -35.92 -5.95
C ARG A 228 -50.31 -35.83 -7.33
N VAL A 229 -50.03 -34.76 -8.07
CA VAL A 229 -50.60 -34.49 -9.41
C VAL A 229 -49.50 -34.03 -10.37
N LYS A 230 -49.63 -34.28 -11.68
CA LYS A 230 -48.71 -33.72 -12.68
C LYS A 230 -49.06 -32.28 -13.04
N GLY A 231 -48.02 -31.47 -13.27
CA GLY A 231 -48.13 -30.10 -13.74
C GLY A 231 -46.94 -29.69 -14.61
N GLU A 232 -47.09 -28.55 -15.28
CA GLU A 232 -46.06 -27.92 -16.12
C GLU A 232 -45.51 -26.69 -15.39
N ALA A 233 -44.19 -26.59 -15.22
CA ALA A 233 -43.57 -25.42 -14.60
C ALA A 233 -43.56 -24.22 -15.56
N LEU A 234 -44.09 -23.07 -15.12
CA LEU A 234 -44.22 -21.87 -15.97
C LEU A 234 -43.00 -20.93 -15.89
N MET A 235 -42.07 -21.23 -14.98
CA MET A 235 -40.82 -20.50 -14.74
C MET A 235 -39.77 -21.42 -14.14
N ASP A 236 -38.50 -21.03 -14.23
CA ASP A 236 -37.38 -21.73 -13.60
C ASP A 236 -37.41 -21.61 -12.07
N GLY A 237 -36.88 -22.60 -11.36
CA GLY A 237 -36.72 -22.58 -9.91
C GLY A 237 -35.55 -23.42 -9.37
N ARG A 238 -34.88 -22.90 -8.35
CA ARG A 238 -33.88 -23.54 -7.49
C ARG A 238 -34.59 -24.11 -6.26
N LYS A 239 -33.88 -24.91 -5.43
CA LYS A 239 -34.45 -25.42 -4.17
C LYS A 239 -34.89 -24.25 -3.26
N GLY A 240 -36.15 -24.26 -2.83
CA GLY A 240 -36.75 -23.21 -2.01
C GLY A 240 -37.37 -22.04 -2.79
N ASP A 241 -37.17 -21.94 -4.10
CA ASP A 241 -37.84 -20.91 -4.91
C ASP A 241 -39.34 -21.20 -5.01
N LEU A 242 -40.17 -20.16 -4.85
CA LEU A 242 -41.60 -20.20 -5.13
C LEU A 242 -41.83 -20.00 -6.63
N ILE A 243 -42.41 -20.98 -7.31
CA ILE A 243 -42.65 -20.94 -8.76
C ILE A 243 -44.12 -21.14 -9.12
N ARG A 244 -44.52 -20.62 -10.28
CA ARG A 244 -45.84 -20.90 -10.88
C ARG A 244 -45.82 -22.21 -11.66
N VAL A 245 -46.86 -23.01 -11.46
CA VAL A 245 -47.05 -24.33 -12.09
C VAL A 245 -48.49 -24.46 -12.57
N LYS A 246 -48.70 -25.00 -13.77
CA LYS A 246 -50.02 -25.28 -14.34
C LYS A 246 -50.40 -26.74 -14.10
N ASN A 247 -51.50 -27.00 -13.42
CA ASN A 247 -51.98 -28.36 -13.16
C ASN A 247 -52.50 -29.00 -14.47
N HIS A 248 -52.04 -30.21 -14.81
CA HIS A 248 -52.44 -30.86 -16.07
C HIS A 248 -53.93 -31.27 -16.11
N SER A 249 -54.52 -31.59 -14.97
CA SER A 249 -55.91 -32.05 -14.87
C SER A 249 -56.90 -30.90 -14.85
N SER A 250 -56.68 -29.89 -13.99
CA SER A 250 -57.61 -28.76 -13.82
C SER A 250 -57.29 -27.53 -14.67
N LYS A 251 -56.16 -27.53 -15.38
CA LYS A 251 -55.59 -26.41 -16.17
C LYS A 251 -55.31 -25.12 -15.40
N ARG A 252 -55.63 -25.05 -14.10
CA ARG A 252 -55.39 -23.90 -13.21
C ARG A 252 -53.89 -23.70 -12.96
N GLU A 253 -53.45 -22.45 -12.90
CA GLU A 253 -52.15 -22.08 -12.35
C GLU A 253 -52.21 -22.07 -10.81
N ILE A 254 -51.12 -22.51 -10.19
CA ILE A 254 -50.89 -22.50 -8.74
C ILE A 254 -49.46 -22.05 -8.44
N GLN A 255 -49.21 -21.58 -7.22
CA GLN A 255 -47.86 -21.33 -6.71
C GLN A 255 -47.40 -22.52 -5.86
N ALA A 256 -46.15 -22.95 -6.03
CA ALA A 256 -45.56 -24.06 -5.30
C ALA A 256 -44.05 -23.86 -5.09
N VAL A 257 -43.54 -24.31 -3.95
CA VAL A 257 -42.12 -24.23 -3.58
C VAL A 257 -41.36 -25.42 -4.16
N VAL A 258 -40.22 -25.20 -4.80
CA VAL A 258 -39.39 -26.29 -5.35
C VAL A 258 -38.66 -27.04 -4.23
N VAL A 259 -38.99 -28.33 -4.07
CA VAL A 259 -38.40 -29.19 -3.02
C VAL A 259 -37.20 -29.97 -3.55
N ALA A 260 -37.33 -30.53 -4.76
CA ALA A 260 -36.29 -31.33 -5.42
C ALA A 260 -36.44 -31.24 -6.96
N THR A 261 -35.56 -31.92 -7.71
CA THR A 261 -35.68 -31.98 -9.18
C THR A 261 -37.01 -32.60 -9.59
N GLY A 262 -37.80 -31.87 -10.39
CA GLY A 262 -39.13 -32.30 -10.83
C GLY A 262 -40.19 -32.41 -9.72
N LEU A 263 -39.95 -31.87 -8.52
CA LEU A 263 -40.86 -31.95 -7.37
C LEU A 263 -41.09 -30.57 -6.74
N VAL A 264 -42.36 -30.16 -6.70
CA VAL A 264 -42.81 -28.93 -6.05
C VAL A 264 -43.84 -29.24 -4.97
N GLN A 265 -43.92 -28.40 -3.93
CA GLN A 265 -44.87 -28.54 -2.84
C GLN A 265 -45.74 -27.29 -2.71
N VAL A 266 -47.06 -27.50 -2.56
CA VAL A 266 -48.01 -26.47 -2.15
C VAL A 266 -48.14 -26.55 -0.63
N ASN A 267 -48.00 -25.40 0.04
CA ASN A 267 -48.43 -25.26 1.43
C ASN A 267 -49.94 -25.04 1.43
N MET A 268 -50.67 -25.89 2.15
CA MET A 268 -52.12 -25.82 2.35
C MET A 268 -52.46 -25.10 3.65
#